data_AF-A0A9P7F062-F1
#
_entry.id   AF-A0A9P7F062-F1
#
_cell.length_a   1.000
_cell.length_b   1.000
_cell.length_c   1.000
_cell.angle_alpha   90.00
_cell.angle_beta   90.00
_cell.angle_gamma   90.00
#
_symmetry.space_group_name_H-M   'P 1'
#
loop_
_entity.id
_entity.type
_entity.pdbx_description
1 polymer ?
#
loop_
_entity_poly.entity_id
_entity_poly.type
_entity_poly.pdbx_seq_one_letter_code
_entity_poly.pdbx_strand_id
1 'polypeptide(L)'
;MNPIPADWALTTTHLASEYVSRQFCSIVGVMPKVLPPPELDVVLLMACSNLARRLTDAYLNPVTINFDMVQYSDALHIQETGINPRHEQSLLERFPPVGQLMLEWPTVVLDKFGLIVLWYLPGVINETIQSISRTAAKKEKWHTHESNFRTSEHSLTPGCINPSPGWFLQGHPAPKFHPEILATLKQDGSTICQAIQRPVVLAATALRVMHGGLYWSSLTTQLGLGLWADNNQFKDMGNCLRQWVSSFTVLAVMCNHCSPLHRDSQSLAQ
;
A
#
# COMPACT_ATOMS: atom_id res chain seq x y z
N MET A 1 -10.47 19.43 6.97
CA MET A 1 -9.09 18.93 6.79
C MET A 1 -8.18 20.14 6.69
N ASN A 2 -7.07 20.19 7.42
CA ASN A 2 -6.09 21.26 7.26
C ASN A 2 -5.47 21.17 5.86
N PRO A 3 -5.17 22.30 5.19
CA PRO A 3 -4.48 22.25 3.90
C PRO A 3 -3.12 21.57 4.06
N ILE A 4 -2.74 20.73 3.09
CA ILE A 4 -1.40 20.16 3.03
C ILE A 4 -0.43 21.32 2.77
N PRO A 5 0.63 21.51 3.59
CA PRO A 5 1.59 22.56 3.33
C PRO A 5 2.30 22.34 1.99
N ALA A 6 2.47 23.41 1.23
CA ALA A 6 2.97 23.33 -0.15
C ALA A 6 4.39 22.73 -0.27
N ASP A 7 5.20 22.86 0.80
CA ASP A 7 6.54 22.30 0.89
C ASP A 7 6.58 20.79 1.21
N TRP A 8 5.43 20.19 1.53
CA TRP A 8 5.37 18.76 1.83
C TRP A 8 5.26 17.94 0.56
N ALA A 9 6.07 16.87 0.48
CA ALA A 9 6.06 15.93 -0.63
C ALA A 9 4.68 15.25 -0.82
N LEU A 10 3.91 15.14 0.25
CA LEU A 10 2.53 14.66 0.28
C LEU A 10 1.57 15.45 -0.64
N THR A 11 1.90 16.71 -0.98
CA THR A 11 1.16 17.52 -1.97
C THR A 11 1.14 16.82 -3.33
N THR A 12 2.26 16.22 -3.76
CA THR A 12 2.35 15.46 -5.01
C THR A 12 1.37 14.28 -5.00
N THR A 13 1.32 13.55 -3.88
CA THR A 13 0.42 12.42 -3.69
C THR A 13 -1.04 12.83 -3.71
N HIS A 14 -1.35 13.98 -3.10
CA HIS A 14 -2.70 14.51 -3.13
C HIS A 14 -3.14 14.89 -4.54
N LEU A 15 -2.32 15.64 -5.28
CA LEU A 15 -2.60 16.03 -6.67
C LEU A 15 -2.79 14.81 -7.58
N ALA A 16 -1.88 13.82 -7.49
CA ALA A 16 -1.99 12.56 -8.21
C ALA A 16 -3.28 11.81 -7.87
N SER A 17 -3.62 11.73 -6.58
CA SER A 17 -4.82 11.03 -6.12
C SER A 17 -6.11 11.69 -6.59
N GLU A 18 -6.16 13.02 -6.59
CA GLU A 18 -7.32 13.79 -7.03
C GLU A 18 -7.50 13.63 -8.55
N TYR A 19 -6.41 13.74 -9.32
CA TYR A 19 -6.45 13.50 -10.76
C TYR A 19 -6.97 12.10 -11.09
N VAL A 20 -6.40 11.04 -10.49
CA VAL A 20 -6.83 9.66 -10.77
C VAL A 20 -8.26 9.39 -10.31
N SER A 21 -8.67 9.88 -9.14
CA SER A 21 -10.03 9.73 -8.65
C SER A 21 -11.04 10.38 -9.60
N ARG A 22 -10.74 11.59 -10.09
CA ARG A 22 -11.62 12.27 -11.05
C ARG A 22 -11.62 11.61 -12.42
N GLN A 23 -10.47 11.12 -12.92
CA GLN A 23 -10.43 10.34 -14.17
C GLN A 23 -11.28 9.07 -14.03
N PHE A 24 -11.13 8.33 -12.94
CA PHE A 24 -11.93 7.14 -12.66
C PHE A 24 -13.44 7.45 -12.65
N CYS A 25 -13.86 8.47 -11.92
CA CYS A 25 -15.27 8.91 -11.88
C CYS A 25 -15.77 9.43 -13.24
N SER A 26 -14.90 10.00 -14.06
CA SER A 26 -15.25 10.45 -15.42
C SER A 26 -15.47 9.29 -16.38
N ILE A 27 -14.70 8.19 -16.25
CA ILE A 27 -14.84 7.02 -17.12
C ILE A 27 -16.02 6.14 -16.67
N VAL A 28 -16.18 5.93 -15.37
CA VAL A 28 -17.25 5.07 -14.82
C VAL A 28 -18.60 5.81 -14.73
N GLY A 29 -18.58 7.13 -14.56
CA GLY A 29 -19.77 7.96 -14.41
C GLY A 29 -19.95 8.97 -15.56
N VAL A 30 -20.67 10.05 -15.26
CA VAL A 30 -20.95 11.15 -16.22
C VAL A 30 -20.18 12.44 -15.84
N MET A 31 -19.11 12.30 -15.07
CA MET A 31 -18.29 13.45 -14.68
C MET A 31 -17.41 13.91 -15.85
N PRO A 32 -17.20 15.22 -16.02
CA PRO A 32 -16.33 15.73 -17.07
C PRO A 32 -14.89 15.26 -16.86
N LYS A 33 -14.21 14.97 -17.96
CA LYS A 33 -12.80 14.62 -17.93
C LYS A 33 -11.99 15.81 -17.41
N VAL A 34 -11.02 15.52 -16.56
CA VAL A 34 -10.20 16.55 -15.94
C VAL A 34 -8.89 16.70 -16.69
N LEU A 35 -8.39 17.93 -16.76
CA LEU A 35 -7.07 18.18 -17.33
C LEU A 35 -5.98 17.65 -16.40
N PRO A 36 -4.85 17.17 -16.95
CA PRO A 36 -3.67 16.86 -16.17
C PRO A 36 -3.22 18.03 -15.28
N PRO A 37 -2.89 17.79 -14.00
CA PRO A 37 -2.27 18.81 -13.17
C PRO A 37 -0.86 19.15 -13.72
N PRO A 38 -0.55 20.43 -13.99
CA PRO A 38 0.73 20.83 -14.58
C PRO A 38 1.93 20.61 -13.65
N GLU A 39 1.70 20.41 -12.36
CA GLU A 39 2.74 20.21 -11.35
C GLU A 39 3.30 18.77 -11.34
N LEU A 40 2.60 17.80 -11.91
CA LEU A 40 3.07 16.41 -11.96
C LEU A 40 4.03 16.19 -13.13
N ASP A 41 5.14 15.50 -12.86
CA ASP A 41 6.08 15.12 -13.92
C ASP A 41 5.43 14.17 -14.93
N VAL A 42 5.89 14.22 -16.18
CA VAL A 42 5.31 13.44 -17.30
C VAL A 42 5.27 11.94 -17.02
N VAL A 43 6.29 11.38 -16.37
CA VAL A 43 6.37 9.95 -16.06
C VAL A 43 5.31 9.56 -15.04
N LEU A 44 5.17 10.37 -13.97
CA LEU A 44 4.12 10.15 -12.98
C LEU A 44 2.72 10.34 -13.58
N LEU A 45 2.51 11.36 -14.42
CA LEU A 45 1.22 11.60 -15.06
C LEU A 45 0.79 10.44 -15.98
N MET A 46 1.73 9.89 -16.76
CA MET A 46 1.48 8.69 -17.57
C MET A 46 1.10 7.50 -16.70
N ALA A 47 1.81 7.30 -15.59
CA ALA A 47 1.51 6.22 -14.65
C ALA A 47 0.15 6.40 -13.96
N CYS A 48 -0.20 7.61 -13.54
CA CYS A 48 -1.52 7.95 -13.00
C CYS A 48 -2.63 7.69 -14.02
N SER A 49 -2.42 8.05 -15.29
CA SER A 49 -3.40 7.82 -16.34
C SER A 49 -3.59 6.32 -16.62
N ASN A 50 -2.49 5.55 -16.61
CA ASN A 50 -2.56 4.09 -16.70
C ASN A 50 -3.27 3.48 -15.48
N LEU A 51 -2.98 3.96 -14.27
CA LEU A 51 -3.64 3.52 -13.04
C LEU A 51 -5.15 3.79 -13.07
N ALA A 52 -5.58 5.00 -13.46
CA ALA A 52 -6.99 5.33 -13.59
C ALA A 52 -7.70 4.37 -14.55
N ARG A 53 -7.10 4.11 -15.72
CA ARG A 53 -7.63 3.15 -16.69
C ARG A 53 -7.71 1.73 -16.11
N ARG A 54 -6.66 1.26 -15.42
CA ARG A 54 -6.64 -0.09 -14.82
C ARG A 54 -7.66 -0.25 -13.70
N LEU A 55 -7.86 0.79 -12.88
CA LEU A 55 -8.92 0.82 -11.88
C LEU A 55 -10.29 0.74 -12.56
N THR A 56 -10.53 1.49 -13.63
CA THR A 56 -11.79 1.42 -14.36
C THR A 56 -11.99 0.05 -15.02
N ASP A 57 -10.98 -0.49 -15.72
CA ASP A 57 -11.01 -1.82 -16.32
C ASP A 57 -11.42 -2.87 -15.27
N ALA A 58 -10.78 -2.83 -14.08
CA ALA A 58 -11.08 -3.76 -12.98
C ALA A 58 -12.50 -3.59 -12.42
N TYR A 59 -12.92 -2.35 -12.22
CA TYR A 59 -14.26 -2.04 -11.71
C TYR A 59 -15.37 -2.53 -12.65
N LEU A 60 -15.15 -2.41 -13.96
CA LEU A 60 -16.09 -2.85 -14.99
C LEU A 60 -16.00 -4.36 -15.30
N ASN A 61 -15.02 -5.05 -14.72
CA ASN A 61 -14.82 -6.49 -14.86
C ASN A 61 -14.88 -7.20 -13.49
N PRO A 62 -16.02 -7.17 -12.77
CA PRO A 62 -16.13 -7.83 -11.48
C PRO A 62 -16.28 -9.35 -11.63
N VAL A 63 -15.67 -10.09 -10.70
CA VAL A 63 -15.90 -11.53 -10.50
C VAL A 63 -16.41 -11.77 -9.10
N THR A 64 -17.58 -12.41 -8.98
CA THR A 64 -18.16 -12.77 -7.68
C THR A 64 -17.76 -14.19 -7.30
N ILE A 65 -17.17 -14.34 -6.11
CA ILE A 65 -16.96 -15.64 -5.47
C ILE A 65 -18.14 -15.96 -4.57
N ASN A 66 -18.58 -17.21 -4.54
CA ASN A 66 -19.60 -17.71 -3.61
C ASN A 66 -19.00 -17.95 -2.22
N PHE A 67 -18.45 -16.89 -1.64
CA PHE A 67 -17.75 -16.88 -0.37
C PHE A 67 -18.24 -15.69 0.44
N ASP A 68 -18.34 -15.86 1.76
CA ASP A 68 -18.80 -14.84 2.69
C ASP A 68 -17.59 -14.35 3.49
N MET A 69 -17.04 -13.20 3.12
CA MET A 69 -15.80 -12.74 3.74
C MET A 69 -15.98 -12.35 5.20
N VAL A 70 -17.16 -11.86 5.57
CA VAL A 70 -17.47 -11.50 6.96
C VAL A 70 -17.54 -12.76 7.82
N GLN A 71 -18.31 -13.76 7.40
CA GLN A 71 -18.39 -15.02 8.15
C GLN A 71 -17.05 -15.76 8.21
N TYR A 72 -16.25 -15.68 7.15
CA TYR A 72 -14.90 -16.23 7.17
C TYR A 72 -14.01 -15.51 8.19
N SER A 73 -14.01 -14.18 8.19
CA SER A 73 -13.26 -13.38 9.17
C SER A 73 -13.68 -13.70 10.60
N ASP A 74 -14.99 -13.83 10.87
CA ASP A 74 -15.52 -14.19 12.20
C ASP A 74 -15.11 -15.59 12.66
N ALA A 75 -14.81 -16.49 11.73
CA ALA A 75 -14.36 -17.84 12.02
C ALA A 75 -12.86 -17.95 12.32
N LEU A 76 -12.07 -16.91 12.02
CA LEU A 76 -10.65 -16.85 12.33
C LEU A 76 -10.45 -16.51 13.81
N HIS A 77 -9.50 -17.19 14.46
CA HIS A 77 -9.08 -16.79 15.79
C HIS A 77 -8.26 -15.48 15.75
N ILE A 78 -8.31 -14.72 16.84
CA ILE A 78 -7.37 -13.62 17.07
C ILE A 78 -5.96 -14.19 16.99
N GLN A 79 -5.12 -13.60 16.14
CA GLN A 79 -3.76 -14.05 15.87
C GLN A 79 -3.62 -15.40 15.14
N GLU A 80 -4.61 -15.80 14.33
CA GLU A 80 -4.51 -17.00 13.49
C GLU A 80 -3.35 -16.87 12.48
N THR A 81 -2.42 -17.83 12.49
CA THR A 81 -1.20 -17.77 11.66
C THR A 81 -1.32 -18.56 10.36
N GLY A 82 -2.33 -19.42 10.22
CA GLY A 82 -2.56 -20.24 9.04
C GLY A 82 -1.73 -21.53 8.96
N ILE A 83 -1.09 -21.93 10.06
CA ILE A 83 -0.17 -23.08 10.09
C ILE A 83 -0.75 -24.31 10.79
N ASN A 84 -1.94 -24.23 11.39
CA ASN A 84 -2.58 -25.36 12.08
C ASN A 84 -3.43 -26.20 11.12
N PRO A 85 -2.96 -27.38 10.66
CA PRO A 85 -3.63 -28.10 9.58
C PRO A 85 -5.05 -28.54 9.92
N ARG A 86 -5.36 -28.82 11.19
CA ARG A 86 -6.71 -29.23 11.61
C ARG A 86 -7.69 -28.06 11.53
N HIS A 87 -7.24 -26.87 11.96
CA HIS A 87 -8.06 -25.67 11.86
C HIS A 87 -8.24 -25.25 10.39
N GLU A 88 -7.16 -25.29 9.60
CA GLU A 88 -7.21 -25.06 8.15
C GLU A 88 -8.21 -25.98 7.45
N GLN A 89 -8.16 -27.28 7.77
CA GLN A 89 -9.10 -28.25 7.22
C GLN A 89 -10.55 -27.93 7.62
N SER A 90 -10.78 -27.57 8.88
CA SER A 90 -12.11 -27.17 9.35
C SER A 90 -12.62 -25.90 8.64
N LEU A 91 -11.74 -24.92 8.39
CA LEU A 91 -12.08 -23.72 7.61
C LEU A 91 -12.41 -24.08 6.16
N LEU A 92 -11.65 -24.98 5.53
CA LEU A 92 -11.92 -25.43 4.15
C LEU A 92 -13.25 -26.18 4.03
N GLU A 93 -13.60 -27.00 5.02
CA GLU A 93 -14.89 -27.70 5.05
C GLU A 93 -16.07 -26.73 5.23
N ARG A 94 -15.89 -25.71 6.07
CA ARG A 94 -16.91 -24.69 6.33
C ARG A 94 -17.04 -23.68 5.20
N PHE A 95 -15.94 -23.34 4.54
CA PHE A 95 -15.85 -22.34 3.49
C PHE A 95 -15.12 -22.91 2.25
N PRO A 96 -15.75 -23.86 1.53
CA PRO A 96 -15.10 -24.52 0.42
C PRO A 96 -14.80 -23.55 -0.72
N PRO A 97 -13.61 -23.63 -1.36
CA PRO A 97 -13.30 -22.80 -2.51
C PRO A 97 -14.20 -23.19 -3.69
N VAL A 98 -14.67 -22.20 -4.43
CA VAL A 98 -15.57 -22.39 -5.59
C VAL A 98 -14.83 -22.96 -6.80
N GLY A 99 -13.50 -22.95 -6.77
CA GLY A 99 -12.62 -23.41 -7.84
C GLY A 99 -11.34 -22.57 -7.88
N GLN A 100 -10.46 -22.86 -8.84
CA GLN A 100 -9.28 -22.04 -9.08
C GLN A 100 -9.67 -20.79 -9.89
N LEU A 101 -9.58 -19.61 -9.27
CA LEU A 101 -9.78 -18.35 -9.96
C LEU A 101 -8.45 -17.89 -10.57
N MET A 102 -8.38 -17.83 -11.89
CA MET A 102 -7.23 -17.30 -12.62
C MET A 102 -7.52 -15.86 -13.05
N LEU A 103 -6.70 -14.92 -12.60
CA LEU A 103 -6.84 -13.50 -12.90
C LEU A 103 -5.76 -13.08 -13.92
N GLU A 104 -6.17 -12.83 -15.16
CA GLU A 104 -5.27 -12.38 -16.23
C GLU A 104 -5.44 -10.89 -16.56
N TRP A 105 -6.67 -10.39 -16.40
CA TRP A 105 -7.07 -9.02 -16.72
C TRP A 105 -7.35 -8.25 -15.44
N PRO A 106 -7.32 -6.90 -15.46
CA PRO A 106 -7.75 -6.12 -14.30
C PRO A 106 -9.15 -6.55 -13.85
N THR A 107 -9.30 -6.84 -12.56
CA THR A 107 -10.50 -7.46 -12.01
C THR A 107 -10.74 -7.00 -10.58
N VAL A 108 -11.99 -6.73 -10.24
CA VAL A 108 -12.44 -6.65 -8.84
C VAL A 108 -13.05 -7.99 -8.45
N VAL A 109 -12.54 -8.60 -7.38
CA VAL A 109 -13.16 -9.79 -6.79
C VAL A 109 -14.13 -9.36 -5.71
N LEU A 110 -15.38 -9.80 -5.85
CA LEU A 110 -16.47 -9.53 -4.93
C LEU A 110 -16.84 -10.81 -4.19
N ASP A 111 -17.22 -10.68 -2.93
CA ASP A 111 -17.84 -11.77 -2.18
C ASP A 111 -19.31 -11.96 -2.60
N LYS A 112 -20.01 -12.96 -2.03
CA LYS A 112 -21.40 -13.28 -2.41
C LYS A 112 -22.41 -12.15 -2.12
N PHE A 113 -22.02 -11.17 -1.30
CA PHE A 113 -22.83 -10.01 -0.95
C PHE A 113 -22.37 -8.72 -1.64
N GLY A 114 -21.38 -8.81 -2.54
CA GLY A 114 -20.86 -7.67 -3.27
C GLY A 114 -19.80 -6.88 -2.51
N LEU A 115 -19.26 -7.40 -1.40
CA LEU A 115 -18.12 -6.77 -0.72
C LEU A 115 -16.85 -6.98 -1.56
N ILE A 116 -16.07 -5.93 -1.74
CA ILE A 116 -14.81 -6.02 -2.46
C ILE A 116 -13.78 -6.75 -1.60
N VAL A 117 -13.29 -7.87 -2.10
CA VAL A 117 -12.26 -8.72 -1.48
C VAL A 117 -10.88 -8.36 -1.99
N LEU A 118 -10.76 -8.14 -3.30
CA LEU A 118 -9.47 -7.91 -3.96
C LEU A 118 -9.63 -7.00 -5.17
N TRP A 119 -8.69 -6.06 -5.31
CA TRP A 119 -8.42 -5.39 -6.57
C TRP A 119 -7.18 -6.01 -7.21
N TYR A 120 -7.34 -6.60 -8.39
CA TYR A 120 -6.23 -7.09 -9.20
C TYR A 120 -5.95 -6.13 -10.35
N LEU A 121 -4.76 -5.50 -10.33
CA LEU A 121 -4.41 -4.39 -11.22
C LEU A 121 -3.07 -4.64 -11.95
N PRO A 122 -3.03 -5.57 -12.92
CA PRO A 122 -1.79 -5.93 -13.61
C PRO A 122 -1.24 -4.76 -14.44
N GLY A 123 0.08 -4.61 -14.42
CA GLY A 123 0.80 -3.62 -15.25
C GLY A 123 0.66 -2.17 -14.81
N VAL A 124 0.16 -1.88 -13.60
CA VAL A 124 0.17 -0.53 -13.03
C VAL A 124 1.61 -0.06 -12.76
N ILE A 125 2.41 -0.90 -12.11
CA ILE A 125 3.81 -0.64 -11.82
C ILE A 125 4.66 -1.30 -12.91
N ASN A 126 4.97 -0.57 -13.98
CA ASN A 126 5.78 -1.05 -15.10
C ASN A 126 7.29 -0.86 -14.84
N GLU A 127 8.13 -1.33 -15.77
CA GLU A 127 9.60 -1.25 -15.65
C GLU A 127 10.12 0.17 -15.44
N THR A 128 9.51 1.19 -16.06
CA THR A 128 9.89 2.60 -15.85
C THR A 128 9.70 3.02 -14.40
N ILE A 129 8.60 2.61 -13.77
CA ILE A 129 8.34 2.87 -12.35
C ILE A 129 9.24 2.01 -11.45
N GLN A 130 9.51 0.76 -11.82
CA GLN A 130 10.32 -0.17 -11.04
C GLN A 130 11.82 0.14 -11.10
N SER A 131 12.35 0.56 -12.24
CA SER A 131 13.79 0.77 -12.50
C SER A 131 14.42 1.77 -11.51
N ILE A 132 13.61 2.72 -11.06
CA ILE A 132 14.00 3.79 -10.14
C ILE A 132 14.06 3.29 -8.69
N SER A 133 13.35 2.19 -8.36
CA SER A 133 13.32 1.59 -7.03
C SER A 133 14.33 0.46 -6.83
N ARG A 134 15.08 0.06 -7.86
CA ARG A 134 16.03 -1.09 -7.82
C ARG A 134 17.22 -0.88 -6.89
N THR A 135 17.50 0.36 -6.50
CA THR A 135 18.68 0.74 -5.70
C THR A 135 18.45 0.73 -4.19
N ALA A 136 17.21 0.55 -3.71
CA ALA A 136 16.88 0.77 -2.30
C ALA A 136 16.79 -0.50 -1.44
N ALA A 137 16.75 -1.71 -2.01
CA ALA A 137 16.61 -2.95 -1.24
C ALA A 137 17.91 -3.33 -0.52
N LYS A 138 17.96 -3.17 0.81
CA LYS A 138 19.00 -3.75 1.69
C LYS A 138 18.52 -5.11 2.24
N LYS A 139 19.46 -5.99 2.60
CA LYS A 139 19.14 -7.23 3.33
C LYS A 139 18.86 -6.90 4.80
N GLU A 140 17.60 -6.96 5.25
CA GLU A 140 17.27 -6.96 6.69
C GLU A 140 17.53 -8.33 7.34
N LYS A 141 17.32 -8.48 8.66
CA LYS A 141 17.67 -9.69 9.46
C LYS A 141 16.52 -10.48 10.10
N TRP A 142 15.24 -10.11 9.93
CA TRP A 142 14.14 -10.93 10.48
C TRP A 142 13.00 -11.31 9.51
N HIS A 143 12.76 -10.57 8.42
CA HIS A 143 11.93 -11.05 7.29
C HIS A 143 12.69 -12.04 6.37
N THR A 144 13.80 -12.61 6.84
CA THR A 144 15.05 -12.72 6.03
C THR A 144 15.77 -14.04 6.20
N HIS A 145 15.05 -15.15 6.14
CA HIS A 145 15.73 -16.36 5.72
C HIS A 145 16.09 -16.19 4.25
N GLU A 146 17.38 -16.29 3.90
CA GLU A 146 17.83 -16.18 2.51
C GLU A 146 17.09 -17.19 1.61
N SER A 147 16.61 -18.30 2.17
CA SER A 147 15.77 -19.29 1.48
C SER A 147 14.42 -18.75 1.00
N ASN A 148 13.92 -17.66 1.59
CA ASN A 148 12.69 -17.01 1.16
C ASN A 148 12.95 -16.05 -0.01
N PHE A 149 14.19 -15.86 -0.45
CA PHE A 149 14.50 -14.99 -1.56
C PHE A 149 15.01 -15.80 -2.74
N ARG A 150 14.36 -15.65 -3.89
CA ARG A 150 14.86 -16.26 -5.12
C ARG A 150 16.08 -15.45 -5.59
N THR A 151 17.20 -16.12 -5.78
CA THR A 151 18.32 -15.59 -6.54
C THR A 151 17.86 -15.49 -8.00
N SER A 152 17.65 -14.27 -8.50
CA SER A 152 17.30 -14.07 -9.91
C SER A 152 18.56 -13.98 -10.77
N GLU A 153 18.52 -14.53 -11.99
CA GLU A 153 19.51 -14.25 -13.05
C GLU A 153 19.41 -12.80 -13.57
N HIS A 154 18.33 -12.09 -13.22
CA HIS A 154 18.09 -10.69 -13.59
C HIS A 154 18.62 -9.70 -12.53
N SER A 155 18.88 -8.48 -12.97
CA SER A 155 19.54 -7.36 -12.26
C SER A 155 18.79 -6.77 -11.03
N LEU A 156 17.92 -7.54 -10.38
CA LEU A 156 17.17 -7.12 -9.19
C LEU A 156 17.78 -7.75 -7.94
N THR A 157 18.29 -6.91 -7.03
CA THR A 157 18.83 -7.36 -5.74
C THR A 157 17.70 -7.85 -4.84
N PRO A 158 17.68 -9.15 -4.44
CA PRO A 158 16.69 -9.64 -3.48
C PRO A 158 16.85 -8.95 -2.13
N GLY A 159 15.73 -8.62 -1.49
CA GLY A 159 15.74 -7.97 -0.18
C GLY A 159 14.41 -7.35 0.21
N CYS A 160 14.39 -6.75 1.40
CA CYS A 160 13.24 -6.06 1.96
C CYS A 160 13.70 -4.79 2.66
N ILE A 161 13.00 -3.68 2.43
CA ILE A 161 13.11 -2.49 3.26
C ILE A 161 11.75 -2.12 3.83
N ASN A 162 11.76 -1.71 5.10
CA ASN A 162 10.57 -1.27 5.81
C ASN A 162 10.74 0.18 6.30
N PRO A 163 10.80 1.20 5.43
CA PRO A 163 10.89 2.58 5.88
C PRO A 163 9.61 3.02 6.61
N SER A 164 9.77 3.74 7.73
CA SER A 164 8.68 4.39 8.45
C SER A 164 9.16 5.69 9.10
N PRO A 165 8.53 6.84 8.81
CA PRO A 165 8.87 8.12 9.44
C PRO A 165 8.31 8.26 10.87
N GLY A 166 7.47 7.34 11.32
CA GLY A 166 6.79 7.41 12.61
C GLY A 166 6.32 6.04 13.10
N TRP A 167 7.29 5.15 13.30
CA TRP A 167 7.07 3.79 13.78
C TRP A 167 6.77 3.80 15.27
N PHE A 168 5.66 3.18 15.67
CA PHE A 168 5.44 2.83 17.07
C PHE A 168 6.18 1.52 17.35
N LEU A 169 7.02 1.50 18.39
CA LEU A 169 7.66 0.27 18.86
C LEU A 169 6.56 -0.71 19.34
N GLN A 170 6.21 -1.66 18.49
CA GLN A 170 5.19 -2.66 18.76
C GLN A 170 5.55 -3.47 20.01
N GLY A 171 4.59 -3.70 20.91
CA GLY A 171 4.78 -4.50 22.13
C GLY A 171 5.12 -3.71 23.40
N HIS A 172 5.16 -2.38 23.34
CA HIS A 172 5.39 -1.56 24.53
C HIS A 172 4.13 -0.76 24.94
N PRO A 173 3.67 -0.86 26.21
CA PRO A 173 2.52 -0.10 26.67
C PRO A 173 2.82 1.41 26.67
N ALA A 174 1.96 2.20 26.03
CA ALA A 174 1.89 3.65 26.24
C ALA A 174 1.68 3.94 27.73
N PRO A 175 2.36 4.94 28.34
CA PRO A 175 2.72 6.22 27.72
C PRO A 175 4.24 6.49 27.59
N LYS A 176 5.11 5.50 27.76
CA LYS A 176 6.58 5.72 27.76
C LYS A 176 7.23 5.86 26.38
N PHE A 177 6.51 5.55 25.30
CA PHE A 177 7.09 5.43 23.97
C PHE A 177 6.36 6.35 23.00
N HIS A 178 7.12 7.13 22.24
CA HIS A 178 6.61 7.97 21.16
C HIS A 178 6.97 7.34 19.80
N PRO A 179 6.27 7.73 18.72
CA PRO A 179 6.68 7.39 17.36
C PRO A 179 8.14 7.80 17.11
N GLU A 180 8.87 6.95 16.40
CA GLU A 180 10.23 7.24 15.98
C GLU A 180 10.47 6.93 14.51
N ILE A 181 11.41 7.67 13.93
CA ILE A 181 11.93 7.36 12.60
C ILE A 181 12.76 6.09 12.68
N LEU A 182 12.50 5.14 11.79
CA LEU A 182 13.34 3.95 11.68
C LEU A 182 14.77 4.31 11.26
N ALA A 183 15.76 3.57 11.78
CA ALA A 183 17.18 3.81 11.54
C ALA A 183 17.53 3.92 10.05
N THR A 184 16.85 3.15 9.21
CA THR A 184 16.98 3.15 7.75
C THR A 184 16.71 4.54 7.14
N LEU A 185 15.73 5.29 7.66
CA LEU A 185 15.45 6.65 7.20
C LEU A 185 16.34 7.71 7.88
N LYS A 186 16.88 7.44 9.08
CA LYS A 186 17.86 8.34 9.73
C LYS A 186 19.17 8.44 8.94
N GLN A 187 19.59 7.35 8.28
CA GLN A 187 20.83 7.29 7.50
C GLN A 187 20.64 7.73 6.05
N ASP A 188 19.67 7.14 5.35
CA ASP A 188 19.51 7.28 3.89
C ASP A 188 18.12 7.80 3.48
N GLY A 189 17.41 8.48 4.39
CA GLY A 189 15.98 8.80 4.22
C GLY A 189 15.65 9.53 2.93
N SER A 190 16.44 10.54 2.55
CA SER A 190 16.19 11.30 1.31
C SER A 190 16.33 10.42 0.06
N THR A 191 17.41 9.64 -0.02
CA THR A 191 17.67 8.70 -1.12
C THR A 191 16.58 7.65 -1.22
N ILE A 192 16.15 7.10 -0.08
CA ILE A 192 15.08 6.10 -0.02
C ILE A 192 13.75 6.71 -0.47
N CYS A 193 13.37 7.87 0.06
CA CYS A 193 12.15 8.57 -0.32
C CYS A 193 12.10 8.85 -1.83
N GLN A 194 13.22 9.28 -2.42
CA GLN A 194 13.33 9.49 -3.87
C GLN A 194 13.18 8.18 -4.66
N ALA A 195 13.85 7.10 -4.23
CA ALA A 195 13.84 5.82 -4.93
C ALA A 195 12.44 5.15 -4.94
N ILE A 196 11.66 5.33 -3.87
CA ILE A 196 10.33 4.74 -3.72
C ILE A 196 9.19 5.69 -4.12
N GLN A 197 9.50 6.95 -4.46
CA GLN A 197 8.51 8.01 -4.58
C GLN A 197 7.33 7.63 -5.48
N ARG A 198 7.63 7.28 -6.74
CA ARG A 198 6.60 7.01 -7.75
C ARG A 198 5.71 5.80 -7.44
N PRO A 199 6.24 4.59 -7.14
CA PRO A 199 5.36 3.47 -6.81
C PRO A 199 4.51 3.73 -5.54
N VAL A 200 5.05 4.47 -4.58
CA VAL A 200 4.32 4.83 -3.35
C VAL A 200 3.20 5.81 -3.62
N VAL A 201 3.44 6.84 -4.43
CA VAL A 201 2.41 7.78 -4.88
C VAL A 201 1.29 7.01 -5.59
N LEU A 202 1.62 6.05 -6.47
CA LEU A 202 0.62 5.24 -7.16
C LEU A 202 -0.17 4.35 -6.20
N ALA A 203 0.47 3.74 -5.21
CA ALA A 203 -0.23 2.93 -4.20
C ALA A 203 -1.21 3.77 -3.36
N ALA A 204 -0.78 4.93 -2.87
CA ALA A 204 -1.65 5.87 -2.15
C ALA A 204 -2.78 6.42 -3.04
N THR A 205 -2.49 6.65 -4.33
CA THR A 205 -3.47 7.07 -5.33
C THR A 205 -4.50 5.98 -5.63
N ALA A 206 -4.09 4.71 -5.69
CA ALA A 206 -5.02 3.61 -5.84
C ALA A 206 -5.93 3.52 -4.60
N LEU A 207 -5.37 3.67 -3.39
CA LEU A 207 -6.14 3.66 -2.14
C LEU A 207 -7.24 4.73 -2.13
N ARG A 208 -6.98 5.91 -2.72
CA ARG A 208 -7.98 6.97 -2.87
C ARG A 208 -9.27 6.50 -3.55
N VAL A 209 -9.13 5.67 -4.58
CA VAL A 209 -10.26 5.13 -5.35
C VAL A 209 -10.86 3.90 -4.67
N MET A 210 -10.00 2.97 -4.24
CA MET A 210 -10.43 1.70 -3.66
C MET A 210 -11.08 1.87 -2.28
N HIS A 211 -10.60 2.84 -1.49
CA HIS A 211 -11.04 3.08 -0.13
C HIS A 211 -10.81 4.54 0.31
N GLY A 212 -11.56 5.48 -0.29
CA GLY A 212 -11.38 6.92 -0.09
C GLY A 212 -11.41 7.40 1.37
N GLY A 213 -12.20 6.74 2.24
CA GLY A 213 -12.22 7.02 3.69
C GLY A 213 -10.88 6.76 4.37
N LEU A 214 -10.30 5.57 4.17
CA LEU A 214 -8.99 5.19 4.69
C LEU A 214 -7.88 6.12 4.16
N TYR A 215 -7.90 6.45 2.86
CA TYR A 215 -6.96 7.44 2.31
C TYR A 215 -6.98 8.76 3.09
N TRP A 216 -8.18 9.31 3.34
CA TRP A 216 -8.30 10.60 4.05
C TRP A 216 -7.91 10.51 5.53
N SER A 217 -8.26 9.41 6.20
CA SER A 217 -7.84 9.14 7.57
C SER A 217 -6.32 9.08 7.65
N SER A 218 -5.69 8.32 6.75
CA SER A 218 -4.23 8.20 6.65
C SER A 218 -3.56 9.55 6.39
N LEU A 219 -4.08 10.35 5.46
CA LEU A 219 -3.57 11.69 5.18
C LEU A 219 -3.66 12.62 6.41
N THR A 220 -4.80 12.57 7.11
CA THR A 220 -5.01 13.36 8.33
C THR A 220 -4.04 12.93 9.44
N THR A 221 -3.83 11.62 9.60
CA THR A 221 -2.85 11.08 10.55
C THR A 221 -1.44 11.56 10.23
N GLN A 222 -1.01 11.55 8.97
CA GLN A 222 0.32 12.03 8.56
C GLN A 222 0.52 13.52 8.87
N LEU A 223 -0.45 14.36 8.53
CA LEU A 223 -0.39 15.80 8.82
C LEU A 223 -0.36 16.05 10.33
N GLY A 224 -1.25 15.38 11.08
CA GLY A 224 -1.29 15.49 12.54
C GLY A 224 0.02 15.05 13.20
N LEU A 225 0.62 13.97 12.69
CA LEU A 225 1.88 13.45 13.18
C LEU A 225 3.05 14.42 12.96
N GLY A 226 3.11 15.09 11.79
CA GLY A 226 4.15 16.10 11.55
C GLY A 226 3.96 17.37 12.37
N LEU A 227 2.72 17.85 12.53
CA LEU A 227 2.43 18.97 13.44
C LEU A 227 2.80 18.64 14.90
N TRP A 228 2.48 17.41 15.34
CA TRP A 228 2.87 16.93 16.66
C TRP A 228 4.40 16.87 16.80
N ALA A 229 5.12 16.36 15.78
CA ALA A 229 6.58 16.30 15.80
C ALA A 229 7.21 17.70 15.90
N ASP A 230 6.72 18.67 15.13
CA ASP A 230 7.18 20.06 15.16
C ASP A 230 6.94 20.70 16.54
N ASN A 231 5.74 20.53 17.10
CA ASN A 231 5.38 21.07 18.42
C ASN A 231 6.22 20.49 19.57
N ASN A 232 6.67 19.24 19.44
CA ASN A 232 7.49 18.55 20.43
C ASN A 232 8.99 18.58 20.09
N GLN A 233 9.40 19.39 19.11
CA GLN A 233 10.79 19.58 18.71
C GLN A 233 11.50 18.31 18.19
N PHE A 234 10.75 17.33 17.68
CA PHE A 234 11.29 16.15 16.98
C PHE A 234 11.67 16.50 15.54
N LYS A 235 12.71 17.33 15.39
CA LYS A 235 13.13 17.92 14.10
C LYS A 235 13.37 16.89 13.01
N ASP A 236 14.08 15.80 13.33
CA ASP A 236 14.37 14.76 12.35
C ASP A 236 13.08 14.14 11.81
N MET A 237 12.09 13.95 12.68
CA MET A 237 10.82 13.33 12.33
C MET A 237 9.96 14.26 11.50
N GLY A 238 9.87 15.54 11.90
CA GLY A 238 9.22 16.58 11.10
C GLY A 238 9.84 16.68 9.71
N ASN A 239 11.18 16.69 9.61
CA ASN A 239 11.88 16.73 8.32
C ASN A 239 11.61 15.48 7.46
N CYS A 240 11.60 14.30 8.07
CA CYS A 240 11.32 13.05 7.39
C CYS A 240 9.87 13.01 6.86
N LEU A 241 8.90 13.42 7.67
CA LEU A 241 7.48 13.50 7.29
C LEU A 241 7.23 14.49 6.15
N ARG A 242 7.96 15.61 6.12
CA ARG A 242 7.90 16.58 5.00
C ARG A 242 8.37 15.98 3.67
N GLN A 243 9.31 15.04 3.70
CA GLN A 243 9.81 14.34 2.51
C GLN A 243 9.03 13.06 2.17
N TRP A 244 8.16 12.61 3.08
CA TRP A 244 7.40 11.38 2.94
C TRP A 244 6.22 11.56 2.01
N VAL A 245 6.20 10.80 0.91
CA VAL A 245 5.13 10.87 -0.10
C VAL A 245 3.97 9.92 0.16
N SER A 246 4.09 9.00 1.12
CA SER A 246 3.02 8.01 1.35
C SER A 246 1.94 8.56 2.27
N SER A 247 0.69 8.22 1.99
CA SER A 247 -0.36 8.30 3.01
C SER A 247 -0.17 7.24 4.11
N PHE A 248 0.51 6.14 3.81
CA PHE A 248 0.82 5.08 4.79
C PHE A 248 1.96 5.50 5.73
N THR A 249 1.89 5.17 7.02
CA THR A 249 2.96 5.42 8.00
C THR A 249 4.11 4.41 7.92
N VAL A 250 3.89 3.33 7.18
CA VAL A 250 4.84 2.24 6.96
C VAL A 250 4.74 1.83 5.51
N LEU A 251 5.88 1.58 4.89
CA LEU A 251 5.95 0.92 3.60
C LEU A 251 6.87 -0.29 3.73
N ALA A 252 6.45 -1.44 3.19
CA ALA A 252 7.32 -2.58 2.96
C ALA A 252 7.58 -2.70 1.45
N VAL A 253 8.85 -2.65 1.04
CA VAL A 253 9.25 -2.95 -0.35
C VAL A 253 10.02 -4.25 -0.33
N MET A 254 9.40 -5.31 -0.86
CA MET A 254 9.97 -6.65 -0.92
C MET A 254 10.31 -7.00 -2.37
N CYS A 255 11.53 -7.43 -2.63
CA CYS A 255 12.00 -7.85 -3.95
C CYS A 255 12.40 -9.33 -3.93
N ASN A 256 11.90 -10.09 -4.91
CA ASN A 256 12.17 -11.52 -5.09
C ASN A 256 11.87 -12.39 -3.85
N HIS A 257 10.94 -11.94 -3.00
CA HIS A 257 10.50 -12.68 -1.83
C HIS A 257 9.46 -13.75 -2.22
N CYS A 258 9.68 -14.96 -1.74
CA CYS A 258 8.76 -16.07 -1.75
C CYS A 258 8.17 -16.17 -0.34
N SER A 259 6.99 -15.57 -0.16
CA SER A 259 6.31 -15.63 1.12
C SER A 259 5.89 -17.07 1.42
N PRO A 260 6.30 -17.66 2.56
CA PRO A 260 5.76 -18.94 3.00
C PRO A 260 4.26 -18.79 3.27
N LEU A 261 3.55 -19.92 3.40
CA LEU A 261 2.15 -19.91 3.84
C LEU A 261 2.06 -19.21 5.21
N HIS A 262 1.29 -18.14 5.27
CA HIS A 262 1.03 -17.37 6.49
C HIS A 262 -0.30 -16.61 6.35
N ARG A 263 -0.88 -16.22 7.48
CA ARG A 263 -1.89 -15.16 7.59
C ARG A 263 -1.33 -13.99 8.37
N ASP A 264 -1.74 -12.79 7.99
CA ASP A 264 -1.50 -11.62 8.82
C ASP A 264 -2.46 -11.67 10.02
N SER A 265 -1.89 -12.02 11.16
CA SER A 265 -2.57 -12.34 12.39
C SER A 265 -3.17 -11.11 13.09
N GLN A 266 -2.89 -9.90 12.57
CA GLN A 266 -3.42 -8.61 13.05
C GLN A 266 -4.42 -7.97 12.09
N SER A 267 -4.68 -8.61 10.94
CA SER A 267 -5.68 -8.14 9.96
C SER A 267 -7.07 -8.69 10.31
N LEU A 268 -7.74 -8.08 11.28
CA LEU A 268 -9.18 -8.31 11.49
C LEU A 268 -9.97 -7.48 10.49
N ALA A 269 -10.95 -8.07 9.80
CA ALA A 269 -11.91 -7.29 9.02
C ALA A 269 -12.67 -6.35 9.97
N GLN A 270 -12.68 -5.06 9.66
CA GLN A 270 -13.54 -4.06 10.32
C GLN A 270 -14.77 -3.80 9.47
#